data_AF-A0A3B1AW59-F1
#
_entry.id   AF-A0A3B1AW59-F1
#
_cell.length_a   1.000
_cell.length_b   1.000
_cell.length_c   1.000
_cell.angle_alpha   90.00
_cell.angle_beta   90.00
_cell.angle_gamma   90.00
#
_symmetry.space_group_name_H-M   'P 1'
#
loop_
_entity.id
_entity.type
_entity.pdbx_description
1 polymer ?
#
loop_
_entity_poly.entity_id
_entity_poly.type
_entity_poly.pdbx_seq_one_letter_code
_entity_poly.pdbx_strand_id
1 'polypeptide(L)'
;MHHMSQTYSVILIAFLCFSATLSQAETDITGGKSDQQQLRSILQKLDQATQQRQQQDKQLEALSRQLECNWALIRAYETCGQLHGNDPDGHLKCSATAKQNVEKCVENGNKKQL
;
A
#
# COMPACT_ATOMS: atom_id res chain seq x y z
N MET A 1 75.17 28.67 10.66
CA MET A 1 74.55 27.80 9.64
C MET A 1 73.66 26.72 10.26
N HIS A 2 72.81 27.04 11.26
CA HIS A 2 71.92 26.05 11.91
C HIS A 2 70.42 26.26 11.65
N HIS A 3 70.00 27.42 11.12
CA HIS A 3 68.58 27.71 10.86
C HIS A 3 68.03 27.15 9.55
N MET A 4 68.88 26.83 8.57
CA MET A 4 68.40 26.29 7.29
C MET A 4 68.01 24.81 7.35
N SER A 5 68.53 24.02 8.28
CA SER A 5 68.19 22.58 8.38
C SER A 5 66.80 22.32 8.98
N GLN A 6 66.28 23.28 9.76
CA GLN A 6 65.06 23.10 10.52
C GLN A 6 63.81 23.36 9.66
N THR A 7 63.90 24.26 8.67
CA THR A 7 62.81 24.59 7.76
C THR A 7 62.50 23.46 6.78
N TYR A 8 63.53 22.77 6.25
CA TYR A 8 63.32 21.63 5.36
C TYR A 8 62.61 20.47 6.05
N SER A 9 62.90 20.22 7.33
CA SER A 9 62.29 19.13 8.10
C SER A 9 60.79 19.36 8.33
N VAL A 10 60.38 20.59 8.62
CA VAL A 10 58.95 20.95 8.81
C VAL A 10 58.17 20.84 7.50
N ILE A 11 58.77 21.26 6.37
CA ILE A 11 58.15 21.16 5.05
C ILE A 11 57.98 19.70 4.65
N LEU A 12 58.96 18.84 4.94
CA LEU A 12 58.91 17.42 4.59
C LEU A 12 57.85 16.66 5.43
N ILE A 13 57.74 16.97 6.72
CA ILE A 13 56.71 16.41 7.60
C ILE A 13 55.31 16.87 7.16
N ALA A 14 55.15 18.15 6.79
CA ALA A 14 53.89 18.65 6.26
C ALA A 14 53.48 17.94 4.95
N PHE A 15 54.45 17.68 4.06
CA PHE A 15 54.21 16.95 2.80
C PHE A 15 53.85 15.47 3.03
N LEU A 16 54.48 14.83 4.02
CA LEU A 16 54.17 13.44 4.41
C LEU A 16 52.78 13.34 5.07
N CYS A 17 52.41 14.29 5.92
CA CYS A 17 51.07 14.33 6.50
C CYS A 17 49.99 14.60 5.45
N PHE A 18 50.28 15.42 4.43
CA PHE A 18 49.33 15.73 3.36
C PHE A 18 49.13 14.56 2.37
N SER A 19 50.17 13.76 2.14
CA SER A 19 50.06 12.55 1.30
C SER A 19 49.40 11.38 2.03
N ALA A 20 49.56 11.30 3.35
CA ALA A 20 48.85 10.33 4.19
C ALA A 20 47.32 10.58 4.25
N THR A 21 46.87 11.84 4.20
CA THR A 21 45.44 12.17 4.14
C THR A 21 44.82 11.96 2.75
N LEU A 22 45.60 12.12 1.67
CA LEU A 22 45.15 11.83 0.30
C LEU A 22 44.94 10.33 0.03
N SER A 23 45.63 9.45 0.76
CA SER A 23 45.49 7.99 0.60
C SER A 23 44.23 7.39 1.26
N GLN A 24 43.44 8.19 1.99
CA GLN A 24 42.15 7.77 2.55
C GLN A 24 40.94 8.35 1.79
N ALA A 25 41.17 8.99 0.63
CA ALA A 25 40.11 9.50 -0.24
C ALA A 25 39.71 8.52 -1.36
N GLU A 26 40.04 7.23 -1.23
CA GLU A 26 39.25 6.17 -1.88
C GLU A 26 38.02 5.89 -1.01
N THR A 27 37.19 6.92 -0.84
CA THR A 27 35.85 6.80 -0.26
C THR A 27 35.01 5.93 -1.17
N ASP A 28 34.96 4.64 -0.89
CA ASP A 28 33.78 3.78 -0.93
C ASP A 28 32.67 4.17 -1.94
N ILE A 29 33.04 4.38 -3.21
CA ILE A 29 32.10 4.73 -4.29
C ILE A 29 31.17 3.53 -4.57
N THR A 30 31.56 2.34 -4.14
CA THR A 30 30.79 1.09 -4.19
C THR A 30 29.66 1.04 -3.15
N GLY A 31 29.88 1.47 -1.90
CA GLY A 31 28.85 1.53 -0.86
C GLY A 31 27.69 2.46 -1.23
N GLY A 32 27.99 3.68 -1.68
CA GLY A 32 26.95 4.66 -2.06
C GLY A 32 26.09 4.24 -3.25
N LYS A 33 26.64 3.49 -4.22
CA LYS A 33 25.87 2.95 -5.36
C LYS A 33 24.97 1.78 -4.95
N SER A 34 25.46 0.90 -4.07
CA SER A 34 24.68 -0.20 -3.49
C SER A 34 23.50 0.35 -2.68
N ASP A 35 23.73 1.35 -1.83
CA ASP A 35 22.70 1.98 -1.01
C ASP A 35 21.66 2.70 -1.87
N GLN A 36 22.08 3.37 -2.94
CA GLN A 36 21.17 4.02 -3.88
C GLN A 36 20.31 3.01 -4.65
N GLN A 37 20.86 1.84 -5.01
CA GLN A 37 20.11 0.75 -5.64
C GLN A 37 19.12 0.10 -4.67
N GLN A 38 19.53 -0.12 -3.41
CA GLN A 38 18.64 -0.62 -2.36
C GLN A 38 17.48 0.34 -2.09
N LEU A 39 17.76 1.64 -2.00
CA LEU A 39 16.73 2.67 -1.79
C LEU A 39 15.71 2.67 -2.94
N ARG A 40 16.16 2.60 -4.21
CA ARG A 40 15.25 2.51 -5.37
C ARG A 40 14.39 1.24 -5.32
N SER A 41 14.99 0.10 -4.96
CA SER A 41 14.26 -1.16 -4.79
C SER A 41 13.20 -1.07 -3.70
N ILE A 42 13.51 -0.44 -2.56
CA ILE A 42 12.55 -0.25 -1.46
C ILE A 42 11.40 0.65 -1.90
N LEU A 43 11.69 1.76 -2.59
CA LEU A 43 10.66 2.67 -3.12
C LEU A 43 9.75 1.96 -4.12
N GLN A 44 10.31 1.14 -5.02
CA GLN A 44 9.53 0.35 -5.97
C GLN A 44 8.63 -0.67 -5.26
N LYS A 45 9.14 -1.37 -4.24
CA LYS A 45 8.33 -2.30 -3.44
C LYS A 45 7.22 -1.58 -2.68
N LEU A 46 7.49 -0.38 -2.17
CA LEU A 46 6.49 0.44 -1.49
C LEU A 46 5.37 0.90 -2.43
N ASP A 47 5.73 1.32 -3.64
CA ASP A 47 4.75 1.69 -4.66
C ASP A 47 3.88 0.49 -5.07
N GLN A 48 4.50 -0.67 -5.31
CA GLN A 48 3.77 -1.91 -5.60
C GLN A 48 2.83 -2.32 -4.46
N ALA A 49 3.29 -2.27 -3.21
CA ALA A 49 2.46 -2.57 -2.05
C ALA A 49 1.30 -1.58 -1.91
N THR A 50 1.53 -0.30 -2.22
CA THR A 50 0.48 0.73 -2.20
C THR A 50 -0.58 0.48 -3.26
N GLN A 51 -0.17 0.15 -4.49
CA GLN A 51 -1.09 -0.20 -5.58
C GLN A 51 -1.89 -1.47 -5.26
N GLN A 52 -1.25 -2.50 -4.72
CA GLN A 52 -1.92 -3.73 -4.28
C GLN A 52 -2.93 -3.45 -3.17
N ARG A 53 -2.57 -2.62 -2.19
CA ARG A 53 -3.49 -2.22 -1.12
C ARG A 53 -4.71 -1.50 -1.67
N GLN A 54 -4.53 -0.54 -2.58
CA GLN A 54 -5.65 0.15 -3.21
C GLN A 54 -6.57 -0.81 -3.99
N GLN A 55 -6.03 -1.83 -4.64
CA GLN A 55 -6.83 -2.87 -5.30
C GLN A 55 -7.61 -3.71 -4.28
N GLN A 56 -6.97 -4.12 -3.18
CA GLN A 56 -7.63 -4.86 -2.10
C GLN A 56 -8.73 -4.04 -1.43
N ASP A 57 -8.51 -2.75 -1.18
CA ASP A 57 -9.51 -1.86 -0.59
C ASP A 57 -10.76 -1.77 -1.48
N LYS A 58 -10.59 -1.67 -2.81
CA LYS A 58 -11.71 -1.72 -3.76
C LYS A 58 -12.45 -3.07 -3.74
N GLN A 59 -11.73 -4.18 -3.63
CA GLN A 59 -12.33 -5.51 -3.51
C GLN A 59 -13.08 -5.69 -2.19
N LEU A 60 -12.56 -5.14 -1.09
CA LEU A 60 -13.22 -5.17 0.22
C LEU A 60 -14.49 -4.33 0.21
N GLU A 61 -14.45 -3.14 -0.40
CA GLU A 61 -15.64 -2.30 -0.57
C GLU A 61 -16.72 -3.03 -1.38
N ALA A 62 -16.31 -3.71 -2.46
CA ALA A 62 -17.19 -4.54 -3.27
C ALA A 62 -17.89 -5.64 -2.46
N LEU A 63 -17.09 -6.40 -1.71
CA LEU A 63 -17.58 -7.50 -0.89
C LEU A 63 -18.49 -6.99 0.24
N SER A 64 -18.09 -5.90 0.90
CA SER A 64 -18.89 -5.26 1.95
C SER A 64 -20.28 -4.89 1.43
N ARG A 65 -20.34 -4.29 0.24
CA ARG A 65 -21.61 -3.90 -0.36
C ARG A 65 -22.48 -5.11 -0.73
N GLN A 66 -21.88 -6.18 -1.23
CA GLN A 66 -22.61 -7.42 -1.51
C GLN A 66 -23.19 -8.03 -0.22
N LEU A 67 -22.41 -8.02 0.87
CA LEU A 67 -22.87 -8.49 2.18
C LEU A 67 -24.03 -7.63 2.70
N GLU A 68 -23.96 -6.31 2.58
CA GLU A 68 -25.06 -5.41 2.94
C GLU A 68 -26.34 -5.72 2.16
N CYS A 69 -26.26 -5.92 0.85
CA CYS A 69 -27.41 -6.30 0.03
C CYS A 69 -27.99 -7.66 0.48
N ASN A 70 -27.14 -8.66 0.74
CA ASN A 70 -27.59 -9.98 1.21
C ASN A 70 -28.25 -9.91 2.60
N TRP A 71 -27.72 -9.08 3.51
CA TRP A 71 -28.31 -8.88 4.82
C TRP A 71 -29.66 -8.11 4.70
N ALA A 72 -29.78 -7.18 3.75
CA ALA A 72 -31.09 -6.58 3.47
C ALA A 72 -32.13 -7.64 3.05
N LEU A 73 -31.75 -8.65 2.27
CA LEU A 73 -32.64 -9.74 1.85
C LEU A 73 -33.13 -10.58 3.04
N ILE A 74 -32.23 -11.01 3.91
CA ILE A 74 -32.58 -11.85 5.07
C ILE A 74 -33.58 -11.11 5.96
N ARG A 75 -33.32 -9.82 6.29
CA ARG A 75 -34.27 -9.02 7.08
C ARG A 75 -35.61 -8.85 6.38
N ALA A 76 -35.60 -8.67 5.06
CA ALA A 76 -36.84 -8.54 4.30
C ALA A 76 -37.67 -9.84 4.34
N TYR A 77 -37.05 -11.01 4.23
CA TYR A 77 -37.75 -12.28 4.39
C TYR A 77 -38.32 -12.49 5.79
N GLU A 78 -37.57 -12.15 6.83
CA GLU A 78 -38.07 -12.17 8.21
C GLU A 78 -39.30 -11.26 8.34
N THR A 79 -39.23 -10.04 7.79
CA THR A 79 -40.36 -9.09 7.78
C THR A 79 -41.57 -9.63 7.01
N CYS A 80 -41.35 -10.22 5.83
CA CYS A 80 -42.42 -10.85 5.05
C CYS A 80 -43.07 -12.02 5.80
N GLY A 81 -42.29 -12.79 6.58
CA GLY A 81 -42.80 -13.85 7.45
C GLY A 81 -43.65 -13.30 8.60
N GLN A 82 -43.24 -12.19 9.20
CA GLN A 82 -44.00 -11.54 10.28
C GLN A 82 -45.32 -10.93 9.78
N LEU A 83 -45.30 -10.28 8.62
CA LEU A 83 -46.47 -9.58 8.07
C LEU A 83 -47.48 -10.51 7.41
N HIS A 84 -47.00 -11.56 6.72
CA HIS A 84 -47.83 -12.42 5.87
C HIS A 84 -47.75 -13.90 6.27
N GLY A 85 -47.35 -14.23 7.50
CA GLY A 85 -47.15 -15.63 7.92
C GLY A 85 -48.37 -16.54 7.77
N ASN A 86 -49.58 -15.98 7.81
CA ASN A 86 -50.85 -16.69 7.59
C ASN A 86 -51.45 -16.43 6.20
N ASP A 87 -50.78 -15.67 5.34
CA ASP A 87 -51.19 -15.32 3.98
C ASP A 87 -50.09 -15.73 2.98
N PRO A 88 -50.16 -16.97 2.46
CA PRO A 88 -49.12 -17.50 1.58
C PRO A 88 -48.87 -16.64 0.33
N ASP A 89 -49.93 -16.08 -0.26
CA ASP A 89 -49.84 -15.27 -1.48
C ASP A 89 -49.19 -13.91 -1.19
N GLY A 90 -49.57 -13.27 -0.08
CA GLY A 90 -48.93 -12.05 0.41
C GLY A 90 -47.45 -12.27 0.74
N HIS A 91 -47.12 -13.41 1.37
CA HIS A 91 -45.76 -13.77 1.70
C HIS A 91 -44.91 -13.94 0.44
N LEU A 92 -45.41 -14.70 -0.55
CA LEU A 92 -44.72 -14.91 -1.82
C LEU A 92 -44.49 -13.59 -2.56
N LYS A 93 -45.49 -12.71 -2.62
CA LYS A 93 -45.37 -11.40 -3.28
C LYS A 93 -44.34 -10.49 -2.59
N CYS A 94 -44.36 -10.47 -1.26
CA CYS A 94 -43.41 -9.71 -0.45
C CYS A 94 -41.98 -10.22 -0.67
N SER A 95 -41.76 -11.54 -0.54
CA SER A 95 -40.46 -12.17 -0.73
C SER A 95 -39.94 -12.03 -2.17
N ALA A 96 -40.79 -12.12 -3.18
CA ALA A 96 -40.41 -11.87 -4.57
C ALA A 96 -39.94 -10.42 -4.80
N THR A 97 -40.62 -9.46 -4.17
CA THR A 97 -40.23 -8.03 -4.22
C THR A 97 -38.90 -7.80 -3.52
N ALA A 98 -38.71 -8.40 -2.34
CA ALA A 98 -37.46 -8.34 -1.59
C ALA A 98 -36.28 -8.87 -2.42
N LYS A 99 -36.47 -10.01 -3.08
CA LYS A 99 -35.48 -10.59 -3.99
C LYS A 99 -35.11 -9.65 -5.13
N GLN A 100 -36.10 -9.09 -5.85
CA GLN A 100 -35.84 -8.14 -6.94
C GLN A 100 -35.08 -6.89 -6.48
N ASN A 101 -35.39 -6.37 -5.29
CA ASN A 101 -34.71 -5.19 -4.75
C ASN A 101 -33.23 -5.48 -4.44
N VAL A 102 -32.93 -6.68 -3.94
CA VAL A 102 -31.56 -7.10 -3.63
C VAL A 102 -30.78 -7.41 -4.91
N GLU A 103 -31.40 -8.02 -5.92
CA GLU A 103 -30.77 -8.20 -7.24
C GLU A 103 -30.33 -6.85 -7.82
N LYS A 104 -31.20 -5.84 -7.78
CA LYS A 104 -30.85 -4.46 -8.18
C LYS A 104 -29.74 -3.85 -7.32
N CYS A 105 -29.72 -4.13 -6.01
CA CYS A 105 -28.68 -3.67 -5.09
C CYS A 105 -27.31 -4.22 -5.48
N VAL A 106 -27.23 -5.53 -5.75
CA VAL A 106 -26.00 -6.22 -6.17
C VAL A 106 -25.54 -5.73 -7.55
N GLU A 107 -26.45 -5.63 -8.52
CA GLU A 107 -26.10 -5.12 -9.86
C GLU A 107 -25.54 -3.70 -9.83
N ASN A 108 -26.14 -2.81 -9.03
CA ASN A 108 -25.67 -1.43 -8.88
C ASN A 108 -24.35 -1.36 -8.10
N GLY A 109 -24.12 -2.28 -7.15
CA GLY A 109 -22.83 -2.43 -6.48
C GLY A 109 -21.72 -2.83 -7.44
N ASN A 110 -22.00 -3.77 -8.36
CA ASN A 110 -21.04 -4.25 -9.34
C ASN A 110 -20.76 -3.22 -10.45
N LYS A 111 -21.76 -2.43 -10.87
CA LYS A 111 -21.59 -1.38 -11.89
C LYS A 111 -20.75 -0.19 -11.42
N LYS A 112 -20.69 0.10 -10.12
CA LYS A 112 -19.85 1.19 -9.56
C LYS A 112 -18.36 0.83 -9.44
N GLN A 113 -17.99 -0.42 -9.78
CA GLN A 113 -16.62 -0.93 -9.66
C GLN A 113 -15.87 -0.98 -11.00
N LEU A 114 -16.56 -0.73 -12.13
CA LEU A 114 -16.01 -0.51 -13.47
C LEU A 114 -15.77 0.98 -13.70
#